data_AF-A0A259CZ44-F1
#
_entry.id   AF-A0A259CZ44-F1
#
_cell.length_a   1.000
_cell.length_b   1.000
_cell.length_c   1.000
_cell.angle_alpha   90.00
_cell.angle_beta   90.00
_cell.angle_gamma   90.00
#
_symmetry.space_group_name_H-M   'P 1'
#
loop_
_entity.id
_entity.type
_entity.pdbx_description
1 polymer ?
#
loop_
_entity_poly.entity_id
_entity_poly.type
_entity_poly.pdbx_seq_one_letter_code
_entity_poly.pdbx_strand_id
1 'polypeptide(L)'
;MIVKPLAAGLAAVQIAAKKGPAPVHLWHPPFCGDIDMRIAKDGTWFHEGSPIGRMPMVKLFSSILRREGDEYFLVTPVEKVRIRVDDAPMLAVDFEVEGEGQGQR
;
A
#
# COMPACT_ATOMS: atom_id res chain seq x y z
N MET A 1 24.23 1.54 2.38
CA MET A 1 23.41 0.93 1.31
C MET A 1 22.61 2.03 0.67
N ILE A 2 22.72 2.21 -0.64
CA ILE A 2 21.94 3.22 -1.38
C ILE A 2 20.53 2.63 -1.55
N VAL A 3 19.57 3.13 -0.76
CA VAL A 3 18.15 2.91 -1.04
C VAL A 3 17.87 3.45 -2.44
N LYS A 4 17.44 2.58 -3.36
CA LYS A 4 17.00 3.03 -4.68
C LYS A 4 15.74 3.87 -4.48
N PRO A 5 15.59 5.00 -5.19
CA PRO A 5 14.42 5.85 -4.99
C PRO A 5 13.18 5.18 -5.59
N LEU A 6 12.15 5.05 -4.76
CA LEU A 6 10.79 4.58 -5.07
C LEU A 6 10.23 5.21 -6.38
N ALA A 7 10.67 6.43 -6.72
CA ALA A 7 10.32 7.17 -7.92
C ALA A 7 10.39 6.36 -9.24
N ALA A 8 11.39 5.49 -9.41
CA ALA A 8 11.52 4.69 -10.64
C ALA A 8 10.42 3.62 -10.78
N GLY A 9 9.97 3.05 -9.66
CA GLY A 9 8.91 2.04 -9.64
C GLY A 9 7.52 2.64 -9.89
N LEU A 10 7.27 3.89 -9.47
CA LEU A 10 5.94 4.52 -9.58
C LEU A 10 5.41 4.61 -11.02
N ALA A 11 6.27 4.82 -12.02
CA ALA A 11 5.82 4.92 -13.41
C ALA A 11 5.18 3.61 -13.90
N ALA A 12 5.80 2.46 -13.58
CA ALA A 12 5.25 1.15 -13.92
C ALA A 12 3.93 0.88 -13.18
N VAL A 13 3.83 1.32 -11.92
CA VAL A 13 2.62 1.22 -11.12
C VAL A 13 1.49 2.04 -11.72
N GLN A 14 1.74 3.28 -12.15
CA GLN A 14 0.72 4.12 -12.80
C GLN A 14 0.20 3.49 -14.10
N ILE A 15 1.06 2.82 -14.87
CA ILE A 15 0.65 2.10 -16.07
C ILE A 15 -0.21 0.87 -15.72
N ALA A 16 0.18 0.11 -14.68
CA ALA A 16 -0.60 -1.03 -14.21
C ALA A 16 -1.96 -0.59 -13.65
N ALA A 17 -2.01 0.49 -12.87
CA ALA A 17 -3.21 1.06 -12.27
C ALA A 17 -4.27 1.48 -13.32
N LYS A 18 -3.84 1.90 -14.52
CA LYS A 18 -4.77 2.18 -15.65
C LYS A 18 -5.48 0.93 -16.17
N LYS A 19 -4.94 -0.26 -15.93
CA LYS A 19 -5.48 -1.54 -16.38
C LYS A 19 -6.20 -2.33 -15.27
N GLY A 20 -6.25 -1.79 -14.06
CA GLY A 20 -6.80 -2.45 -12.87
C GLY A 20 -5.81 -2.44 -11.69
N PRO A 21 -6.12 -3.14 -10.59
CA PRO A 21 -5.20 -3.27 -9.46
C PRO A 21 -3.84 -3.82 -9.92
N ALA A 22 -2.76 -3.28 -9.36
CA ALA A 22 -1.42 -3.78 -9.67
C ALA A 22 -1.29 -5.25 -9.25
N PRO A 23 -0.75 -6.15 -10.10
CA PRO A 23 -0.64 -7.57 -9.78
C PRO A 23 0.56 -7.82 -8.84
N VAL A 24 0.55 -7.22 -7.65
CA VAL A 24 1.68 -7.22 -6.71
C VAL A 24 2.12 -8.61 -6.28
N HIS A 25 1.23 -9.60 -6.33
CA HIS A 25 1.54 -10.99 -6.01
C HIS A 25 2.42 -11.66 -7.08
N LEU A 26 2.51 -11.13 -8.30
CA LEU A 26 3.37 -11.66 -9.36
C LEU A 26 4.81 -11.13 -9.28
N TRP A 27 5.03 -10.02 -8.58
CA TRP A 27 6.33 -9.34 -8.54
C TRP A 27 7.20 -9.86 -7.39
N HIS A 28 8.40 -10.32 -7.70
CA HIS A 28 9.35 -10.83 -6.71
C HIS A 28 10.68 -10.08 -6.77
N PRO A 29 10.68 -8.74 -6.62
CA PRO A 29 11.91 -7.95 -6.67
C PRO A 29 12.77 -8.16 -5.41
N PRO A 30 14.05 -7.74 -5.44
CA PRO A 30 14.88 -7.74 -4.25
C PRO A 30 14.31 -6.82 -3.16
N PHE A 31 14.54 -7.21 -1.90
CA PHE A 31 14.28 -6.35 -0.76
C PHE A 31 15.30 -5.20 -0.73
N CYS A 32 14.81 -3.97 -0.79
CA CYS A 32 15.64 -2.76 -0.86
C CYS A 32 15.81 -2.05 0.50
N GLY A 33 15.16 -2.57 1.55
CA GLY A 33 15.25 -2.04 2.91
C GLY A 33 13.94 -1.46 3.41
N ASP A 34 14.05 -0.75 4.53
CA ASP A 34 12.94 -0.05 5.16
C ASP A 34 12.90 1.40 4.67
N ILE A 35 11.71 1.94 4.52
CA ILE A 35 11.50 3.37 4.29
C ILE A 35 10.73 3.97 5.47
N ASP A 36 10.92 5.27 5.73
CA ASP A 36 10.13 5.99 6.72
C ASP A 36 8.74 6.31 6.15
N MET A 37 7.96 5.25 5.94
CA MET A 37 6.55 5.28 5.55
C MET A 37 5.75 4.58 6.65
N ARG A 38 4.68 5.22 7.11
CA ARG A 38 3.83 4.69 8.18
C ARG A 38 2.35 4.88 7.85
N ILE A 39 1.58 3.81 8.02
CA ILE A 39 0.11 3.87 8.07
C ILE A 39 -0.28 3.91 9.56
N ALA A 40 -0.81 5.04 9.99
CA ALA A 40 -1.31 5.24 11.34
C ALA A 40 -2.65 4.53 11.56
N LYS A 41 -3.03 4.34 12.83
CA LYS A 41 -4.29 3.65 13.21
C LYS A 41 -5.56 4.33 12.67
N ASP A 42 -5.51 5.64 12.45
CA ASP A 42 -6.60 6.43 11.85
C ASP A 42 -6.62 6.37 10.31
N GLY A 43 -5.72 5.59 9.70
CA GLY A 43 -5.56 5.48 8.26
C GLY A 43 -4.68 6.58 7.63
N THR A 44 -4.14 7.51 8.42
CA THR A 44 -3.27 8.57 7.90
C THR A 44 -1.92 7.99 7.47
N TRP A 45 -1.50 8.31 6.23
CA TRP A 45 -0.18 7.95 5.71
C TRP A 45 0.84 9.04 6.06
N PHE A 46 2.01 8.62 6.53
CA PHE A 46 3.15 9.49 6.83
C PHE A 46 4.35 9.07 6.00
N HIS A 47 5.09 10.03 5.47
CA HIS A 47 6.41 9.84 4.88
C HIS A 47 7.40 10.80 5.52
N GLU A 48 8.52 10.29 6.05
CA GLU A 48 9.53 11.09 6.75
C GLU A 48 8.92 11.99 7.84
N GLY A 49 8.00 11.41 8.63
CA GLY A 49 7.26 12.09 9.69
C GLY A 49 6.17 13.08 9.23
N SER A 50 6.05 13.35 7.93
CA SER A 50 5.06 14.31 7.40
C SER A 50 3.81 13.60 6.85
N PRO A 51 2.59 14.07 7.16
CA PRO A 51 1.36 13.45 6.66
C PRO A 51 1.17 13.69 5.15
N ILE A 52 0.73 12.65 4.43
CA ILE A 52 0.42 12.72 3.00
C ILE A 52 -1.05 13.11 2.81
N GLY A 53 -1.32 14.39 2.56
CA GLY A 53 -2.68 14.89 2.29
C GLY A 53 -3.21 14.62 0.87
N ARG A 54 -2.36 14.11 -0.04
CA ARG A 54 -2.72 13.92 -1.45
C ARG A 54 -3.35 12.54 -1.68
N MET A 55 -4.67 12.47 -1.60
CA MET A 55 -5.43 11.21 -1.74
C MET A 55 -5.07 10.36 -2.98
N PRO A 56 -4.85 10.92 -4.19
CA PRO A 56 -4.38 10.11 -5.32
C PRO A 56 -3.05 9.39 -5.08
N MET A 57 -2.15 9.99 -4.29
CA MET A 57 -0.87 9.39 -3.93
C MET A 57 -1.05 8.27 -2.90
N VAL A 58 -1.92 8.47 -1.91
CA VAL A 58 -2.30 7.41 -0.96
C VAL A 58 -2.88 6.21 -1.70
N LYS A 59 -3.84 6.43 -2.61
CA LYS A 59 -4.42 5.36 -3.45
C LYS A 59 -3.38 4.61 -4.27
N LEU A 60 -2.39 5.33 -4.82
CA LEU A 60 -1.29 4.73 -5.58
C LEU A 60 -0.47 3.78 -4.69
N PHE A 61 -0.07 4.21 -3.50
CA PHE A 61 0.70 3.36 -2.60
C PHE A 61 -0.12 2.20 -2.04
N SER A 62 -1.39 2.42 -1.70
CA SER A 62 -2.32 1.34 -1.31
C SER A 62 -2.44 0.27 -2.40
N SER A 63 -2.44 0.67 -3.68
CA SER A 63 -2.54 -0.28 -4.80
C SER A 63 -1.36 -1.25 -4.91
N ILE A 64 -0.22 -0.91 -4.30
CA ILE A 64 0.99 -1.71 -4.32
C ILE A 64 1.37 -2.30 -2.95
N LEU A 65 0.45 -2.24 -2.00
CA LEU A 65 0.66 -2.79 -0.68
C LEU A 65 0.54 -4.32 -0.71
N ARG A 66 1.53 -5.01 -0.15
CA ARG A 66 1.53 -6.46 0.01
C ARG A 66 1.85 -6.84 1.46
N ARG A 67 1.08 -7.77 2.00
CA ARG A 67 1.38 -8.43 3.29
C ARG A 67 2.20 -9.68 3.03
N GLU A 68 3.31 -9.84 3.74
CA GLU A 68 4.08 -11.10 3.80
C GLU A 68 4.25 -11.47 5.29
N GLY A 69 3.61 -12.55 5.74
CA GLY A 69 3.54 -12.85 7.17
C GLY A 69 2.83 -11.74 7.94
N ASP A 70 3.50 -11.18 8.95
CA ASP A 70 2.99 -10.05 9.76
C ASP A 70 3.58 -8.70 9.34
N GLU A 71 4.29 -8.66 8.20
CA GLU A 71 4.94 -7.47 7.69
C GLU A 71 4.25 -6.93 6.43
N TYR A 72 4.42 -5.62 6.19
CA TYR A 72 3.82 -4.91 5.08
C TYR A 72 4.87 -4.25 4.19
N PHE A 73 4.67 -4.35 2.88
CA PHE A 73 5.61 -3.89 1.88
C PHE A 73 4.91 -3.10 0.78
N LEU A 74 5.60 -2.10 0.24
CA LEU A 74 5.26 -1.53 -1.06
C LEU A 74 6.08 -2.27 -2.13
N VAL A 75 5.38 -2.83 -3.13
CA VAL A 75 5.99 -3.71 -4.13
C VAL A 75 5.76 -3.16 -5.53
N THR A 76 6.86 -2.92 -6.23
CA THR A 76 6.88 -2.59 -7.66
C THR A 76 7.63 -3.68 -8.43
N PRO A 77 7.65 -3.69 -9.77
CA PRO A 77 8.39 -4.70 -10.53
C PRO A 77 9.89 -4.81 -10.20
N VAL A 78 10.50 -3.74 -9.70
CA VAL A 78 11.96 -3.64 -9.51
C VAL A 78 12.38 -3.45 -8.05
N GLU A 79 11.43 -3.25 -7.14
CA GLU A 79 11.71 -2.85 -5.77
C GLU A 79 10.66 -3.36 -4.79
N LYS A 80 11.11 -3.86 -3.65
CA LYS A 80 10.29 -4.15 -2.47
C LYS A 80 10.87 -3.43 -1.25
N VAL A 81 10.07 -2.58 -0.62
CA VAL A 81 10.44 -1.84 0.59
C VAL A 81 9.44 -2.12 1.70
N ARG A 82 9.91 -2.25 2.94
CA ARG A 82 9.06 -2.48 4.12
C ARG A 82 8.57 -1.14 4.67
N ILE A 83 7.33 -1.11 5.13
CA ILE A 83 6.69 0.05 5.77
C ILE A 83 6.17 -0.32 7.16
N ARG A 84 5.90 0.68 7.99
CA ARG A 84 5.25 0.48 9.29
C ARG A 84 3.73 0.58 9.15
N VAL A 85 3.00 -0.32 9.81
CA VAL A 85 1.55 -0.27 9.97
C VAL A 85 1.25 -0.40 11.46
N ASP A 86 0.60 0.59 12.04
CA ASP A 86 0.40 0.64 13.50
C ASP A 86 -0.70 -0.30 14.00
N ASP A 87 -1.62 -0.69 13.12
CA ASP A 87 -2.75 -1.59 13.42
C ASP A 87 -3.18 -2.34 12.15
N ALA A 88 -3.90 -1.67 11.25
CA ALA A 88 -4.39 -2.25 10.00
C ALA A 88 -3.97 -1.38 8.79
N PRO A 89 -3.77 -2.00 7.60
CA PRO A 89 -3.36 -1.27 6.41
C PRO A 89 -4.48 -0.44 5.77
N MET A 90 -5.74 -0.74 6.11
CA MET A 90 -6.93 -0.08 5.60
C MET A 90 -7.93 0.10 6.73
N LEU A 91 -8.57 1.27 6.76
CA LEU A 91 -9.66 1.58 7.67
C LEU A 91 -10.99 1.44 6.91
N ALA A 92 -11.88 0.57 7.39
CA ALA A 92 -13.25 0.53 6.90
C ALA A 92 -14.01 1.75 7.43
N VAL A 93 -14.52 2.59 6.53
CA VAL A 93 -15.21 3.85 6.88
C VAL A 93 -16.72 3.82 6.58
N ASP A 94 -17.17 2.84 5.82
CA ASP A 94 -18.55 2.70 5.39
C ASP A 94 -18.86 1.24 5.07
N PHE A 95 -20.13 0.87 5.11
CA PHE A 95 -20.63 -0.44 4.70
C PHE A 95 -22.08 -0.34 4.23
N GLU A 96 -22.45 -1.15 3.25
CA GLU A 96 -23.83 -1.33 2.82
C GLU A 96 -24.32 -2.69 3.34
N VAL A 97 -25.62 -2.79 3.64
CA VAL A 97 -26.25 -4.02 4.13
C VAL A 97 -27.20 -4.55 3.08
N GLU A 98 -27.02 -5.81 2.67
CA GLU A 98 -27.99 -6.53 1.86
C GLU A 98 -28.59 -7.71 2.62
N GLY A 99 -29.86 -8.03 2.37
CA GLY A 99 -30.55 -9.15 3.02
C GLY A 99 -31.04 -8.84 4.44
N GLU A 100 -31.49 -9.87 5.16
CA GLU A 100 -32.08 -9.75 6.50
C GLU A 100 -31.67 -10.92 7.42
N GLY A 101 -31.58 -10.67 8.72
CA GLY A 101 -31.31 -11.68 9.75
C GLY A 101 -29.97 -12.41 9.54
N GLN A 102 -29.98 -13.74 9.57
CA GLN A 102 -28.78 -14.55 9.32
C GLN A 102 -28.31 -14.53 7.85
N GLY A 103 -29.14 -14.01 6.94
CA GLY A 103 -28.81 -13.84 5.52
C GLY A 103 -28.20 -12.47 5.19
N GLN A 104 -27.94 -11.63 6.19
CA GLN A 104 -27.34 -10.32 6.02
C GLN A 104 -25.88 -10.45 5.55
N ARG A 105 -25.50 -9.69 4.52
CA ARG A 105 -24.14 -9.69 3.92
C ARG A 105 -23.67 -8.29 3.58
#